data_AF-A0A7U6KCX8-F1
#
_entry.id   AF-A0A7U6KCX8-F1
#
_cell.length_a   1.000
_cell.length_b   1.000
_cell.length_c   1.000
_cell.angle_alpha   90.00
_cell.angle_beta   90.00
_cell.angle_gamma   90.00
#
_symmetry.space_group_name_H-M   'P 1'
#
loop_
_entity.id
_entity.type
_entity.pdbx_description
1 polymer ?
#
loop_
_entity_poly.entity_id
_entity_poly.type
_entity_poly.pdbx_seq_one_letter_code
_entity_poly.pdbx_strand_id
1 'polypeptide(L)' 'MLSIFGVEFVAGTILKHFDACPWDYSKAKYNVKGVIRLDYAPVWFVAGLLYEKILEWLN' A
#
# COMPACT_ATOMS: atom_id res chain seq x y z
N MET A 1 4.88 -5.54 6.53
CA MET A 1 5.11 -5.03 5.16
C MET A 1 4.54 -5.93 4.08
N LEU A 2 4.87 -7.23 4.04
CA LEU A 2 4.31 -8.17 3.05
C LEU A 2 2.78 -8.14 3.00
N SER A 3 2.11 -8.11 4.15
CA SER A 3 0.64 -8.04 4.21
C SER A 3 0.07 -6.74 3.66
N ILE A 4 0.73 -5.59 3.90
CA ILE A 4 0.28 -4.28 3.40
C ILE A 4 0.35 -4.25 1.88
N PHE A 5 1.51 -4.60 1.31
CA PHE A 5 1.67 -4.67 -0.13
C PHE A 5 0.82 -5.77 -0.77
N GLY A 6 0.62 -6.90 -0.08
CA GLY A 6 -0.25 -7.98 -0.55
C GLY A 6 -1.70 -7.54 -0.68
N VAL A 7 -2.24 -6.88 0.35
CA VAL A 7 -3.60 -6.33 0.32
C VAL A 7 -3.73 -5.22 -0.72
N GLU A 8 -2.77 -4.28 -0.79
CA GLU A 8 -2.75 -3.21 -1.79
C GLU A 8 -2.73 -3.79 -3.22
N PHE A 9 -1.92 -4.82 -3.46
CA PHE A 9 -1.82 -5.49 -4.74
C PHE A 9 -3.11 -6.23 -5.11
N VAL A 10 -3.69 -6.99 -4.19
CA VAL A 10 -4.93 -7.73 -4.44
C VAL A 10 -6.10 -6.77 -4.67
N ALA A 11 -6.30 -5.81 -3.74
CA ALA A 11 -7.38 -4.84 -3.83
C ALA A 11 -7.24 -3.97 -5.08
N GLY A 12 -6.06 -3.41 -5.33
CA GLY A 12 -5.84 -2.59 -6.49
C GLY A 12 -5.90 -3.37 -7.81
N THR A 13 -5.51 -4.64 -7.85
CA THR A 13 -5.70 -5.48 -9.05
C THR A 13 -7.17 -5.75 -9.32
N ILE A 14 -7.96 -6.06 -8.29
CA ILE A 14 -9.41 -6.26 -8.40
C ILE A 14 -10.07 -4.96 -8.87
N LEU A 15 -9.77 -3.83 -8.22
CA LEU A 15 -10.35 -2.54 -8.59
C LEU A 15 -9.96 -2.12 -10.00
N LYS A 16 -8.72 -2.37 -10.42
CA LYS A 16 -8.24 -2.06 -11.78
C LYS A 16 -8.93 -2.91 -12.84
N HIS A 17 -9.30 -4.16 -12.51
CA HIS A 17 -10.11 -4.99 -13.41
C HIS A 17 -11.50 -4.40 -13.68
N PHE A 18 -12.09 -3.71 -12.70
CA PHE A 18 -13.38 -3.02 -12.82
C PHE A 18 -13.25 -1.55 -13.24
N ASP A 19 -12.06 -1.10 -13.66
CA ASP A 19 -11.76 0.32 -13.96
C ASP A 19 -12.10 1.29 -12.80
N ALA A 20 -12.11 0.78 -11.57
CA ALA A 20 -12.48 1.50 -10.35
C ALA A 20 -11.26 1.75 -9.44
N CYS A 21 -10.04 1.50 -9.93
CA CYS A 21 -8.82 1.73 -9.15
C CYS A 21 -8.60 3.23 -8.97
N PRO A 22 -8.64 3.77 -7.74
CA PRO A 22 -8.57 5.21 -7.54
C PRO A 22 -7.14 5.76 -7.70
N TRP A 23 -6.14 4.89 -7.85
CA TRP A 23 -4.75 5.28 -8.07
C TRP A 23 -4.14 4.51 -9.24
N ASP A 24 -3.19 5.15 -9.93
CA ASP A 24 -2.37 4.54 -10.96
C ASP A 24 -0.90 4.89 -10.76
N TYR A 25 -0.10 3.90 -10.37
CA TYR A 25 1.34 4.06 -10.15
C TYR A 25 2.18 3.69 -11.38
N SER A 26 1.57 3.52 -12.56
CA SER A 26 2.30 3.10 -13.78
C SER A 26 3.45 4.04 -14.16
N LYS A 27 3.43 5.30 -13.68
CA LYS A 27 4.49 6.30 -13.89
C LYS A 27 5.61 6.26 -12.85
N ALA A 28 5.48 5.51 -11.76
CA ALA A 28 6.50 5.42 -10.72
C ALA A 28 7.60 4.41 -11.10
N LYS A 29 8.87 4.72 -10.83
CA LYS A 29 10.01 3.90 -11.23
C LYS A 29 10.01 2.49 -10.62
N TYR A 30 9.56 2.37 -9.37
CA TYR A 30 9.54 1.12 -8.61
C TYR A 30 8.12 0.58 -8.42
N ASN A 31 7.27 0.77 -9.44
CA ASN A 31 5.91 0.24 -9.42
C ASN A 31 5.89 -1.26 -9.79
N VAL A 32 4.86 -1.97 -9.30
CA VAL A 32 4.51 -3.30 -9.79
C VAL A 32 3.10 -3.24 -10.36
N LYS A 33 2.98 -3.47 -11.68
CA LYS A 33 1.75 -3.43 -12.47
C LYS A 33 0.94 -2.11 -12.37
N GLY A 34 1.59 -1.03 -11.94
CA GLY A 34 0.96 0.24 -11.61
C GLY A 34 0.00 0.18 -10.42
N VAL A 35 0.05 -0.88 -9.60
CA VAL A 35 -0.87 -1.11 -8.48
C VAL A 35 -0.21 -0.83 -7.13
N ILE A 36 1.03 -1.30 -6.96
CA ILE A 36 1.82 -1.05 -5.75
C ILE A 36 3.11 -0.32 -6.12
N ARG A 37 3.70 0.36 -5.13
CA ARG A 37 4.94 1.13 -5.28
C ARG A 37 5.93 0.79 -4.17
N LEU A 38 7.01 0.10 -4.53
CA LEU A 38 7.95 -0.46 -3.55
C LEU A 38 8.76 0.62 -2.83
N ASP A 39 8.92 1.79 -3.45
CA ASP A 39 9.53 2.98 -2.85
C ASP A 39 8.73 3.56 -1.68
N TYR A 40 7.47 3.13 -1.46
CA TYR A 40 6.71 3.48 -0.26
C TYR A 40 6.96 2.56 0.93
N ALA A 41 7.84 1.55 0.82
CA ALA A 41 8.18 0.70 1.96
C ALA A 41 8.59 1.49 3.22
N PRO A 42 9.40 2.58 3.15
CA PRO A 42 9.70 3.40 4.32
C PRO A 42 8.46 4.10 4.90
N VAL A 43 7.58 4.60 4.04
CA VAL A 43 6.34 5.28 4.44
C VAL A 43 5.42 4.30 5.17
N TRP A 44 5.22 3.11 4.61
CA TRP A 44 4.41 2.07 5.24
C TRP A 44 5.02 1.57 6.55
N PHE A 45 6.35 1.48 6.63
CA PHE A 45 7.04 1.12 7.86
C PHE A 45 6.78 2.14 8.98
N VAL A 46 6.95 3.43 8.68
CA VAL A 46 6.65 4.50 9.64
C VAL A 46 5.16 4.51 10.02
N ALA A 47 4.25 4.32 9.06
CA ALA A 47 2.83 4.20 9.35
C ALA A 47 2.54 3.03 10.31
N GLY A 48 3.19 1.87 10.12
CA GLY A 48 3.10 0.74 11.03
C GLY A 48 3.53 1.10 12.46
N LEU A 49 4.68 1.76 12.62
CA LEU A 49 5.15 2.22 13.94
C LEU A 49 4.20 3.22 14.59
N LEU A 50 3.60 4.12 13.81
CA LEU A 50 2.59 5.05 14.32
C LEU A 50 1.34 4.31 14.81
N TYR A 51 0.87 3.30 14.07
CA TYR A 51 -0.26 2.48 14.51
C TYR A 51 0.05 1.69 15.78
N GLU A 52 1.25 1.13 15.91
CA GLU A 52 1.71 0.50 17.15
C GLU A 52 1.65 1.50 18.32
N LYS A 53 2.15 2.73 18.10
CA LYS A 53 2.12 3.75 19.14
C LYS A 53 0.72 4.22 19.53
N ILE A 54 -0.18 4.33 18.55
CA ILE A 54 -1.58 4.67 18.79
C ILE A 54 -2.27 3.54 19.58
N LEU A 55 -2.01 2.28 19.22
CA LEU A 55 -2.56 1.13 19.92
C LEU A 55 -2.06 1.06 21.37
N GLU A 56 -0.79 1.35 21.62
CA GLU A 56 -0.25 1.50 22.98
C GLU A 56 -0.95 2.60 23.77
N TRP A 57 -1.32 3.72 23.14
CA TRP A 57 -2.00 4.83 23.81
C TRP A 57 -3.47 4.52 24.14
N LEU A 58 -4.09 3.61 23.38
CA LEU A 58 -5.49 3.20 23.55
C LEU A 58 -5.66 2.01 24.50
N ASN A 59 -4.59 1.32 24.86
CA ASN A 59 -4.57 0.21 25.83
C ASN A 59 -4.18 0.70 27.22
#